data_AF-A0A3D5QDD3-F1
#
_entry.id   AF-A0A3D5QDD3-F1
#
_cell.length_a   1.000
_cell.length_b   1.000
_cell.length_c   1.000
_cell.angle_alpha   90.00
_cell.angle_beta   90.00
_cell.angle_gamma   90.00
#
_symmetry.space_group_name_H-M   'P 1'
#
loop_
_entity.id
_entity.type
_entity.pdbx_description
1 polymer ?
#
loop_
_entity_poly.entity_id
_entity_poly.type
_entity_poly.pdbx_seq_one_letter_code
_entity_poly.pdbx_strand_id
1 'polypeptide(L)'
;TDGALAALNLVVLEDTKSVQPVYAPAPIIREEVLNKYPEIEKILKPVFESLNLEKLQKMNSKIAIGGVPAEIVAENYLKSNGFIDQ
;
A
#
# COMPACT_ATOMS: atom_id res chain seq x y z
N THR A 1 -0.74 -4.50 -8.43
CA THR A 1 -1.36 -4.60 -7.09
C THR A 1 -2.83 -5.00 -7.15
N ASP A 2 -3.35 -5.40 -8.31
CA ASP A 2 -4.76 -5.78 -8.48
C ASP A 2 -5.16 -6.94 -7.57
N GLY A 3 -6.28 -6.79 -6.86
CA GLY A 3 -6.82 -7.77 -5.94
C GLY A 3 -7.48 -8.99 -6.61
N ALA A 4 -7.91 -8.86 -7.87
CA ALA A 4 -8.49 -9.97 -8.63
C ALA A 4 -7.46 -11.08 -8.90
N LEU A 5 -6.18 -10.70 -9.10
CA LEU A 5 -5.10 -11.65 -9.33
C LEU A 5 -4.93 -12.62 -8.16
N ALA A 6 -5.04 -12.12 -6.92
CA ALA A 6 -4.95 -12.96 -5.72
C ALA A 6 -6.15 -13.92 -5.60
N ALA A 7 -7.37 -13.47 -5.94
CA ALA A 7 -8.57 -14.29 -5.86
C ALA A 7 -8.59 -15.41 -6.91
N LEU A 8 -7.98 -15.18 -8.08
CA LEU A 8 -7.87 -16.14 -9.17
C LEU A 8 -6.63 -17.05 -9.07
N ASN A 9 -5.85 -16.93 -7.99
CA ASN A 9 -4.58 -17.65 -7.80
C ASN A 9 -3.61 -17.48 -8.98
N LEU A 10 -3.58 -16.27 -9.56
CA LEU A 10 -2.67 -15.90 -10.64
C LEU A 10 -1.39 -15.28 -10.07
N VAL A 11 -0.27 -15.51 -10.75
CA VAL A 11 1.05 -15.00 -10.36
C VAL A 11 1.46 -13.87 -11.28
N VAL A 12 1.97 -12.78 -10.69
CA VAL A 12 2.58 -11.68 -11.45
C VAL A 12 4.01 -12.06 -11.80
N LEU A 13 4.34 -12.00 -13.09
CA LEU A 13 5.70 -12.23 -13.57
C LEU A 13 6.56 -10.98 -13.39
N GLU A 14 7.83 -11.18 -13.08
CA GLU A 14 8.80 -10.11 -12.96
C GLU A 14 9.19 -9.56 -14.35
N ASP A 15 9.13 -8.23 -14.51
CA ASP A 15 9.65 -7.55 -15.70
C ASP A 15 11.16 -7.29 -15.56
N THR A 16 11.95 -8.36 -15.72
CA THR A 16 13.41 -8.33 -15.56
C THR A 16 14.15 -7.43 -16.56
N LYS A 17 13.49 -6.99 -17.63
CA LYS A 17 14.05 -6.09 -18.65
C LYS A 17 13.53 -4.67 -18.55
N SER A 18 12.68 -4.37 -17.56
CA SER A 18 12.09 -3.05 -17.34
C SER A 18 11.47 -2.47 -18.60
N VAL A 19 10.77 -3.32 -19.35
CA VAL A 19 10.06 -2.90 -20.57
C VAL A 19 8.95 -1.92 -20.23
N GLN A 20 8.31 -2.11 -19.07
CA GLN A 20 7.28 -1.24 -18.55
C GLN A 20 7.84 -0.19 -17.59
N PRO A 21 7.27 1.03 -17.56
CA PRO A 21 7.54 1.99 -16.50
C PRO A 21 7.14 1.45 -15.12
N VAL A 22 7.94 1.75 -14.11
CA VAL A 22 7.64 1.40 -12.71
C VAL A 22 6.63 2.40 -12.13
N TYR A 23 5.49 1.89 -11.67
CA TYR A 23 4.47 2.67 -10.95
C TYR A 23 4.42 2.27 -9.48
N ALA A 24 5.35 2.82 -8.68
CA ALA A 24 5.38 2.61 -7.24
C ALA A 24 4.53 3.69 -6.52
N PRO A 25 3.60 3.32 -5.64
CA PRO A 25 2.80 4.29 -4.89
C PRO A 25 3.68 5.03 -3.87
N ALA A 26 3.57 6.35 -3.82
CA ALA A 26 4.25 7.19 -2.85
C ALA A 26 3.35 8.37 -2.44
N PRO A 27 3.43 8.85 -1.18
CA PRO A 27 2.78 10.09 -0.79
C PRO A 27 3.40 11.27 -1.54
N ILE A 28 2.55 12.17 -2.04
CA ILE A 28 2.98 13.47 -2.59
C ILE A 28 2.37 14.55 -1.71
N ILE A 29 3.21 15.41 -1.15
CA ILE A 29 2.83 16.41 -0.14
C ILE A 29 3.33 17.78 -0.60
N ARG A 30 2.52 18.82 -0.41
CA ARG A 30 2.92 20.20 -0.68
C ARG A 30 4.03 20.60 0.28
N GLU A 31 5.07 21.23 -0.25
CA GLU A 31 6.27 21.63 0.50
C GLU A 31 5.94 22.47 1.75
N GLU A 32 5.03 23.44 1.64
CA GLU A 32 4.61 24.28 2.78
C GLU A 32 4.03 23.47 3.95
N VAL A 33 3.36 22.35 3.66
CA VAL A 33 2.78 21.47 4.69
C VAL A 33 3.87 20.60 5.30
N LEU A 34 4.76 20.06 4.47
CA LEU A 34 5.86 19.21 4.95
C LEU A 34 6.85 20.01 5.80
N ASN A 35 7.12 21.27 5.45
CA ASN A 35 7.96 22.16 6.26
C ASN A 35 7.32 22.50 7.61
N LYS A 36 5.98 22.56 7.67
CA LYS A 36 5.24 22.79 8.91
C LYS A 36 5.17 21.53 9.78
N TYR A 37 5.13 20.35 9.17
CA TYR A 37 4.99 19.06 9.83
C TYR A 37 6.04 18.06 9.31
N PRO A 38 7.33 18.27 9.61
CA PRO A 38 8.42 17.43 9.11
C PRO A 38 8.34 15.98 9.62
N GLU A 39 7.59 15.71 10.69
CA GLU A 39 7.32 14.38 11.21
C GLU A 39 6.54 13.48 10.23
N ILE A 40 5.80 14.07 9.27
CA ILE A 40 5.03 13.29 8.29
C ILE A 40 5.93 12.32 7.52
N GLU A 41 7.13 12.75 7.14
CA GLU A 41 8.10 11.88 6.45
C GLU A 41 8.44 10.65 7.31
N LYS A 42 8.78 10.87 8.59
CA LYS A 42 9.15 9.80 9.52
C LYS A 42 7.99 8.84 9.80
N ILE A 43 6.76 9.35 9.82
CA ILE A 43 5.55 8.56 10.05
C ILE A 43 5.21 7.71 8.81
N LEU A 44 5.23 8.30 7.61
CA LEU A 44 4.79 7.61 6.39
C LEU A 44 5.84 6.68 5.80
N LYS A 45 7.14 6.99 5.97
CA LYS A 45 8.24 6.17 5.44
C LYS A 45 8.13 4.68 5.78
N PRO A 46 8.03 4.26 7.07
CA PRO A 46 7.95 2.84 7.39
C PRO A 46 6.66 2.18 6.90
N VAL A 47 5.55 2.95 6.81
CA VAL A 47 4.29 2.46 6.25
C VAL A 47 4.49 2.08 4.79
N PHE A 48 5.03 2.98 3.97
CA PHE A 48 5.18 2.75 2.53
C PHE A 48 6.31 1.77 2.19
N GLU A 49 7.40 1.73 2.95
CA GLU A 49 8.43 0.70 2.82
C GLU A 49 7.87 -0.72 3.06
N SER A 50 6.82 -0.83 3.88
CA SER A 50 6.19 -2.11 4.19
C SER A 50 5.14 -2.56 3.17
N LEU A 51 4.78 -1.74 2.17
CA LEU A 51 3.75 -2.02 1.14
C LEU A 51 4.35 -2.66 -0.12
N ASN A 52 4.65 -3.96 -0.05
CA ASN A 52 5.09 -4.73 -1.21
C ASN A 52 3.92 -5.21 -2.11
N LEU A 53 4.24 -5.77 -3.27
CA LEU A 53 3.28 -6.24 -4.28
C LEU A 53 2.22 -7.18 -3.68
N GLU A 54 2.65 -8.23 -2.98
CA GLU A 54 1.74 -9.23 -2.41
C GLU A 54 0.82 -8.65 -1.35
N LYS A 55 1.35 -7.79 -0.47
CA LYS A 55 0.55 -7.12 0.57
C LYS A 55 -0.52 -6.25 -0.07
N LEU A 56 -0.16 -5.44 -1.06
CA LEU A 56 -1.11 -4.60 -1.79
C LEU A 56 -2.17 -5.42 -2.53
N GLN A 57 -1.80 -6.54 -3.15
CA GLN A 57 -2.75 -7.45 -3.78
C GLN A 57 -3.74 -8.05 -2.75
N LYS A 58 -3.25 -8.52 -1.61
CA LYS A 58 -4.09 -9.06 -0.52
C LYS A 58 -5.05 -8.00 0.02
N MET A 59 -4.57 -6.78 0.26
CA MET A 59 -5.40 -5.66 0.72
C MET A 59 -6.46 -5.29 -0.31
N ASN A 60 -6.09 -5.13 -1.58
CA ASN A 60 -7.03 -4.80 -2.65
C ASN A 60 -8.04 -5.92 -2.91
N SER A 61 -7.67 -7.19 -2.71
CA SER A 61 -8.57 -8.34 -2.85
C SER A 61 -9.68 -8.33 -1.80
N LYS A 62 -9.35 -8.01 -0.54
CA LYS A 62 -10.34 -7.83 0.54
C LYS A 62 -11.40 -6.78 0.19
N ILE A 63 -11.00 -5.73 -0.54
CA ILE A 63 -11.90 -4.66 -0.97
C ILE A 63 -12.71 -5.10 -2.20
N ALA A 64 -12.02 -5.41 -3.31
CA ALA A 64 -12.65 -5.62 -4.60
C ALA A 64 -13.49 -6.91 -4.68
N ILE A 65 -13.08 -7.96 -3.96
CA ILE A 65 -13.74 -9.27 -3.98
C ILE A 65 -14.42 -9.55 -2.64
N GLY A 66 -13.76 -9.22 -1.53
CA GLY A 66 -14.31 -9.45 -0.18
C GLY A 66 -15.37 -8.44 0.27
N GLY A 67 -15.54 -7.33 -0.46
CA GLY A 67 -16.52 -6.28 -0.12
C GLY A 67 -16.23 -5.55 1.19
N VAL A 68 -15.03 -5.71 1.76
CA VAL A 68 -14.66 -5.03 3.01
C VAL A 68 -14.42 -3.55 2.72
N PRO A 69 -14.98 -2.62 3.51
CA PRO A 69 -14.70 -1.19 3.35
C PRO A 69 -13.19 -0.91 3.43
N ALA A 70 -12.71 -0.04 2.53
CA ALA A 70 -11.28 0.29 2.43
C ALA A 70 -10.71 0.86 3.74
N GLU A 71 -11.49 1.64 4.46
CA GLU A 71 -11.15 2.18 5.79
C GLU A 71 -10.81 1.07 6.78
N ILE A 72 -11.67 0.05 6.87
CA ILE A 72 -11.45 -1.10 7.75
C ILE A 72 -10.22 -1.90 7.34
N VAL A 73 -9.96 -2.06 6.03
CA VAL A 73 -8.75 -2.75 5.55
C VAL A 73 -7.48 -1.96 5.91
N ALA A 74 -7.51 -0.63 5.75
CA ALA A 74 -6.40 0.24 6.08
C ALA A 74 -6.13 0.28 7.59
N GLU A 75 -7.17 0.46 8.40
CA GLU A 75 -7.06 0.50 9.86
C GLU A 75 -6.47 -0.81 10.41
N ASN A 76 -7.01 -1.96 9.99
CA ASN A 76 -6.49 -3.26 10.39
C ASN A 76 -5.03 -3.46 9.97
N TYR A 77 -4.66 -2.99 8.78
CA TYR A 77 -3.28 -3.05 8.31
C TYR A 77 -2.34 -2.21 9.19
N LEU A 78 -2.72 -0.97 9.49
CA LEU A 78 -1.94 -0.07 10.32
C LEU A 78 -1.81 -0.62 11.76
N LYS A 79 -2.90 -1.10 12.36
CA LYS A 79 -2.91 -1.74 13.69
C LYS A 79 -2.02 -2.98 13.76
N SER A 80 -2.18 -3.89 12.80
CA SER A 80 -1.42 -5.16 12.78
C SER A 80 0.08 -4.99 12.56
N ASN A 81 0.52 -3.87 11.98
CA ASN A 81 1.94 -3.53 11.82
C ASN A 81 2.43 -2.56 12.91
N GLY A 82 1.60 -2.20 13.89
CA GLY A 82 1.99 -1.32 15.00
C GLY A 82 2.20 0.14 14.60
N PHE A 83 1.63 0.59 13.48
CA PHE A 83 1.71 1.98 13.04
C PHE A 83 0.71 2.89 13.76
N ILE A 84 -0.36 2.31 14.30
CA ILE A 84 -1.36 2.98 15.15
C ILE A 84 -1.80 2.01 16.28
N ASP A 85 -2.38 2.57 17.34
CA ASP A 85 -2.91 1.80 18.48
C ASP A 85 -4.06 0.88 18.09
N GLN A 86 -4.27 -0.18 18.88
CA GLN A 86 -5.33 -1.19 18.70
C GLN A 86 -6.74 -0.63 18.90
#